data_AF-A0A6F9WSV4-F1
#
_entry.id   AF-A0A6F9WSV4-F1
#
_cell.length_a   1.000
_cell.length_b   1.000
_cell.length_c   1.000
_cell.angle_alpha   90.00
_cell.angle_beta   90.00
_cell.angle_gamma   90.00
#
_symmetry.space_group_name_H-M   'P 1'
#
loop_
_entity.id
_entity.type
_entity.pdbx_description
1 polymer ?
#
loop_
_entity_poly.entity_id
_entity_poly.type
_entity_poly.pdbx_seq_one_letter_code
_entity_poly.pdbx_strand_id
1 'polypeptide(L)'
;MVMKKLAEELSVHLGLLRELHELLERESRELADMKLDAMAEINDLKEELSQRIKEHAVSLRQAISSAAAREGLSATATLGAVAAAVKSNQDIPRLHRDLNQVAERIRQRLAMNGEIAERFAASVKNSLDLLSRVINQSNIYGASGGYQQRPTGSVMINREA
;
A
#
# COMPACT_ATOMS: atom_id res chain seq x y z
N MET A 1 -15.95 -33.82 12.21
CA MET A 1 -16.59 -32.50 12.05
C MET A 1 -15.60 -31.33 12.20
N VAL A 2 -14.82 -31.25 13.30
CA VAL A 2 -13.87 -30.13 13.57
C VAL A 2 -12.87 -29.86 12.43
N MET A 3 -12.22 -30.91 11.88
CA MET A 3 -11.23 -30.72 10.81
C MET A 3 -11.85 -30.32 9.46
N LYS A 4 -13.11 -30.69 9.22
CA LYS A 4 -13.84 -30.27 8.02
C LYS A 4 -14.15 -28.77 8.10
N LYS A 5 -14.64 -28.32 9.26
CA LYS A 5 -14.86 -26.89 9.53
C LYS A 5 -13.58 -26.07 9.37
N LEU A 6 -12.45 -26.54 9.92
CA LEU A 6 -11.17 -25.84 9.73
C LEU A 6 -10.78 -25.76 8.24
N ALA A 7 -10.94 -26.83 7.47
CA ALA A 7 -10.64 -26.82 6.03
C ALA A 7 -11.53 -25.85 5.25
N GLU A 8 -12.81 -25.78 5.59
CA GLU A 8 -13.77 -24.82 5.01
C GLU A 8 -13.35 -23.37 5.31
N GLU A 9 -13.08 -23.05 6.57
CA GLU A 9 -12.64 -21.70 7.00
C GLU A 9 -11.31 -21.30 6.36
N LEU A 10 -10.34 -22.22 6.26
CA LEU A 10 -9.07 -21.98 5.58
C LEU A 10 -9.27 -21.74 4.08
N SER A 11 -10.23 -22.44 3.45
CA SER A 11 -10.54 -22.29 2.03
C SER A 11 -11.19 -20.93 1.75
N VAL A 12 -12.12 -20.50 2.60
CA VAL A 12 -12.74 -19.17 2.49
C VAL A 12 -11.68 -18.08 2.69
N HIS A 13 -10.84 -18.21 3.71
CA HIS A 13 -9.76 -17.24 3.96
C HIS A 13 -8.76 -17.18 2.80
N LEU A 14 -8.41 -18.33 2.22
CA LEU A 14 -7.56 -18.40 1.02
C LEU A 14 -8.22 -17.71 -0.18
N GLY A 15 -9.54 -17.83 -0.35
CA GLY A 15 -10.31 -17.11 -1.36
C GLY A 15 -10.18 -15.59 -1.19
N LEU A 16 -10.41 -15.09 0.02
CA LEU A 16 -10.28 -13.65 0.32
C LEU A 16 -8.86 -13.11 0.04
N LEU A 17 -7.82 -13.88 0.38
CA LEU A 17 -6.44 -13.47 0.07
C LEU A 17 -6.14 -13.51 -1.43
N ARG A 18 -6.74 -14.43 -2.20
CA ARG A 18 -6.61 -14.43 -3.66
C ARG A 18 -7.32 -13.23 -4.29
N GLU A 19 -8.52 -12.90 -3.84
CA GLU A 19 -9.22 -11.67 -4.24
C GLU A 19 -8.34 -10.44 -3.97
N LEU A 20 -7.66 -10.38 -2.82
CA LEU A 20 -6.79 -9.26 -2.47
C LEU A 20 -5.56 -9.20 -3.37
N HIS A 21 -4.96 -10.35 -3.66
CA HIS A 21 -3.83 -10.43 -4.59
C HIS A 21 -4.22 -9.93 -5.99
N GLU A 22 -5.36 -10.37 -6.53
CA GLU A 22 -5.85 -9.92 -7.83
C GLU A 22 -6.13 -8.41 -7.86
N LEU A 23 -6.69 -7.86 -6.77
CA LEU A 23 -6.91 -6.43 -6.63
C LEU A 23 -5.59 -5.64 -6.60
N LEU A 24 -4.56 -6.16 -5.91
CA LEU A 24 -3.23 -5.55 -5.91
C LEU A 24 -2.54 -5.62 -7.28
N GLU A 25 -2.78 -6.68 -8.06
CA GLU A 25 -2.31 -6.76 -9.46
C GLU A 25 -3.05 -5.80 -10.39
N ARG A 26 -4.34 -5.55 -10.15
CA ARG A 26 -5.07 -4.46 -10.80
C ARG A 26 -4.44 -3.12 -10.42
N GLU A 27 -4.20 -2.87 -9.13
CA GLU A 27 -3.55 -1.65 -8.65
C GLU A 27 -2.19 -1.42 -9.32
N SER A 28 -1.34 -2.44 -9.43
CA SER A 28 -0.05 -2.31 -10.11
C SER A 28 -0.18 -1.80 -11.54
N ARG A 29 -1.16 -2.29 -12.29
CA ARG A 29 -1.41 -1.89 -13.69
C ARG A 29 -1.92 -0.46 -13.77
N GLU A 30 -2.90 -0.12 -12.93
CA GLU A 30 -3.49 1.21 -12.93
C GLU A 30 -2.50 2.28 -12.41
N LEU A 31 -1.62 1.94 -11.47
CA LEU A 31 -0.50 2.80 -11.03
C LEU A 31 0.52 3.02 -12.15
N ALA A 32 0.86 1.98 -12.90
CA ALA A 32 1.77 2.09 -14.06
C ALA A 32 1.17 2.99 -15.16
N ASP A 33 -0.15 2.92 -15.37
CA ASP A 33 -0.88 3.78 -16.31
C ASP A 33 -1.22 5.17 -15.74
N MET A 34 -0.87 5.46 -14.47
CA MET A 34 -1.13 6.72 -13.78
C MET A 34 -2.63 7.10 -13.72
N LYS A 35 -3.52 6.11 -13.68
CA LYS A 35 -4.97 6.31 -13.67
C LYS A 35 -5.46 6.59 -12.25
N LEU A 36 -5.35 7.86 -11.84
CA LEU A 36 -5.71 8.31 -10.49
C LEU A 36 -7.20 8.09 -10.15
N ASP A 37 -8.11 8.20 -11.12
CA ASP A 37 -9.54 7.96 -10.89
C ASP A 37 -9.84 6.49 -10.53
N ALA A 38 -9.12 5.55 -11.15
CA ALA A 38 -9.23 4.13 -10.84
C ALA A 38 -8.64 3.79 -9.45
N MET A 39 -7.70 4.59 -8.94
CA MET A 39 -7.12 4.39 -7.61
C MET A 39 -8.13 4.59 -6.49
N ALA A 40 -9.08 5.51 -6.65
CA ALA A 40 -10.13 5.74 -5.66
C ALA A 40 -11.01 4.48 -5.50
N GLU A 41 -11.52 3.95 -6.61
CA GLU A 41 -12.30 2.69 -6.63
C GLU A 41 -11.50 1.52 -6.05
N ILE A 42 -10.22 1.39 -6.41
CA ILE A 42 -9.35 0.34 -5.88
C ILE A 42 -9.14 0.47 -4.37
N ASN A 43 -9.05 1.70 -3.84
CA ASN A 43 -8.92 1.93 -2.41
C ASN A 43 -10.19 1.52 -1.65
N ASP A 44 -11.36 1.85 -2.18
CA ASP A 44 -12.66 1.45 -1.60
C ASP A 44 -12.78 -0.08 -1.55
N LEU A 45 -12.43 -0.76 -2.67
CA LEU A 45 -12.42 -2.23 -2.74
C LEU A 45 -11.40 -2.85 -1.77
N LYS A 46 -10.22 -2.25 -1.59
CA LYS A 46 -9.22 -2.72 -0.61
C LYS A 46 -9.73 -2.57 0.81
N GLU A 47 -10.45 -1.50 1.12
CA GLU A 47 -11.03 -1.28 2.45
C GLU A 47 -12.12 -2.31 2.75
N GLU A 48 -13.07 -2.52 1.83
CA GLU A 48 -14.12 -3.54 1.95
C GLU A 48 -13.52 -4.94 2.15
N LEU A 49 -12.55 -5.30 1.31
CA LEU A 49 -11.94 -6.63 1.37
C LEU A 49 -11.10 -6.81 2.64
N SER A 50 -10.40 -5.77 3.10
CA SER A 50 -9.67 -5.78 4.37
C SER A 50 -10.61 -5.98 5.55
N GLN A 51 -11.82 -5.41 5.48
CA GLN A 51 -12.84 -5.59 6.50
C GLN A 51 -13.37 -7.03 6.51
N ARG A 52 -13.71 -7.59 5.33
CA ARG A 52 -14.11 -9.01 5.19
C ARG A 52 -13.05 -9.97 5.74
N ILE A 53 -11.77 -9.72 5.47
CA ILE A 53 -10.64 -10.50 6.00
C ILE A 53 -10.60 -10.44 7.54
N LYS A 54 -10.75 -9.24 8.13
CA LYS A 54 -10.73 -9.05 9.59
C LYS A 54 -11.87 -9.78 10.29
N GLU A 55 -13.07 -9.71 9.73
CA GLU A 55 -14.25 -10.39 10.26
C GLU A 55 -14.06 -11.91 10.23
N HIS A 56 -13.58 -12.43 9.10
CA HIS A 56 -13.31 -13.87 8.95
C HIS A 56 -12.17 -14.37 9.84
N ALA A 57 -11.19 -13.51 10.17
CA ALA A 57 -10.06 -13.89 11.02
C ALA A 57 -10.45 -14.31 12.44
N VAL A 58 -11.62 -13.88 12.93
CA VAL A 58 -12.14 -14.32 14.24
C VAL A 58 -12.62 -15.77 14.16
N SER A 59 -13.45 -16.11 13.16
CA SER A 59 -13.94 -17.47 12.93
C SER A 59 -12.79 -18.44 12.69
N LEU A 60 -11.81 -18.04 11.86
CA LEU A 60 -10.63 -18.85 11.58
C LEU A 60 -9.80 -19.13 12.84
N ARG A 61 -9.60 -18.13 13.71
CA ARG A 61 -8.87 -18.34 14.99
C ARG A 61 -9.59 -19.33 15.90
N GLN A 62 -10.92 -19.26 15.98
CA GLN A 62 -11.71 -20.23 16.77
C GLN A 62 -11.60 -21.64 16.19
N ALA A 63 -11.64 -21.78 14.86
CA ALA A 63 -11.47 -23.05 14.18
C ALA A 63 -10.07 -23.65 14.41
N ILE A 64 -9.02 -22.83 14.35
CA ILE A 64 -7.64 -23.25 14.66
C ILE A 64 -7.52 -23.72 16.11
N SER A 65 -8.03 -22.95 17.07
CA SER A 65 -7.99 -23.31 18.50
C SER A 65 -8.73 -24.63 18.77
N SER A 66 -9.90 -24.82 18.15
CA SER A 66 -10.68 -26.06 18.27
C SER A 66 -9.96 -27.26 17.65
N ALA A 67 -9.28 -27.07 16.52
CA ALA A 67 -8.47 -28.11 15.89
C ALA A 67 -7.21 -28.44 16.70
N ALA A 68 -6.55 -27.43 17.27
CA ALA A 68 -5.41 -27.60 18.17
C ALA A 68 -5.78 -28.44 19.39
N ALA A 69 -6.88 -28.10 20.07
CA ALA A 69 -7.38 -28.85 21.22
C ALA A 69 -7.67 -30.32 20.88
N ARG A 70 -8.23 -30.59 19.69
CA ARG A 70 -8.51 -31.95 19.23
C ARG A 70 -7.24 -32.79 19.02
N GLU A 71 -6.16 -32.17 18.56
CA GLU A 71 -4.86 -32.82 18.36
C GLU A 71 -3.98 -32.79 19.62
N GLY A 72 -4.52 -32.37 20.78
CA GLY A 72 -3.79 -32.31 22.04
C GLY A 72 -2.74 -31.19 22.11
N LEU A 73 -2.84 -30.19 21.25
CA LEU A 73 -1.94 -29.03 21.20
C LEU A 73 -2.45 -27.90 22.12
N SER A 74 -1.54 -26.98 22.46
CA SER A 74 -1.89 -25.75 23.18
C SER A 74 -2.97 -24.95 22.45
N ALA A 75 -3.84 -24.26 23.20
CA ALA A 75 -4.85 -23.35 22.64
C ALA A 75 -4.22 -22.17 21.86
N THR A 76 -2.94 -21.88 22.10
CA THR A 76 -2.13 -20.89 21.38
C THR A 76 -1.33 -21.47 20.22
N ALA A 77 -1.53 -22.75 19.88
CA ALA A 77 -0.82 -23.40 18.79
C ALA A 77 -1.11 -22.70 17.46
N THR A 78 -0.06 -22.55 16.65
CA THR A 78 -0.16 -21.94 15.34
C THR A 78 -0.82 -22.87 14.33
N LEU A 79 -1.35 -22.31 13.23
CA LEU A 79 -1.86 -23.10 12.11
C LEU A 79 -0.80 -24.07 11.57
N GLY A 80 0.47 -23.68 11.55
CA GLY A 80 1.58 -24.54 11.13
C GLY A 80 1.77 -25.75 12.06
N ALA A 81 1.64 -25.56 13.37
CA ALA A 81 1.70 -26.66 14.34
C ALA A 81 0.51 -27.61 14.20
N VAL A 82 -0.70 -27.07 14.00
CA VAL A 82 -1.90 -27.89 13.72
C VAL A 82 -1.74 -28.66 12.41
N ALA A 83 -1.26 -28.03 11.35
CA ALA A 83 -1.02 -28.68 10.06
C ALA A 83 0.01 -29.81 10.15
N ALA A 84 1.05 -29.67 10.98
CA ALA A 84 2.05 -30.71 11.19
C ALA A 84 1.52 -31.90 12.02
N ALA A 85 0.61 -31.64 12.98
CA ALA A 85 0.04 -32.68 13.83
C ALA A 85 -1.05 -33.51 13.12
N VAL A 86 -1.82 -32.88 12.21
CA VAL A 86 -2.92 -33.53 11.50
C VAL A 86 -2.39 -34.49 10.43
N LYS A 87 -2.37 -35.78 10.75
CA LYS A 87 -1.99 -36.86 9.81
C LYS A 87 -3.16 -37.40 8.97
N SER A 88 -4.39 -37.19 9.44
CA SER A 88 -5.60 -37.79 8.87
C SER A 88 -6.28 -36.98 7.76
N ASN A 89 -5.91 -35.70 7.61
CA ASN A 89 -6.50 -34.80 6.61
C ASN A 89 -5.40 -34.00 5.89
N GLN A 90 -5.12 -34.39 4.64
CA GLN A 90 -4.08 -33.75 3.82
C GLN A 90 -4.48 -32.35 3.29
N ASP A 91 -5.74 -31.96 3.40
CA ASP A 91 -6.16 -30.62 2.98
C ASP A 91 -5.59 -29.53 3.89
N ILE A 92 -5.44 -29.78 5.19
CA ILE A 92 -4.94 -28.77 6.14
C ILE A 92 -3.48 -28.37 5.84
N PRO A 93 -2.53 -29.32 5.67
CA PRO A 93 -1.17 -28.98 5.24
C PRO A 93 -1.11 -28.31 3.87
N ARG A 94 -1.97 -28.71 2.92
CA ARG A 94 -2.06 -28.10 1.59
C ARG A 94 -2.52 -26.65 1.68
N LEU A 95 -3.65 -26.40 2.33
CA LEU A 95 -4.21 -25.06 2.52
C LEU A 95 -3.27 -24.13 3.28
N HIS A 96 -2.55 -24.64 4.29
CA HIS A 96 -1.52 -23.87 4.99
C HIS A 96 -0.37 -23.44 4.06
N ARG A 97 0.10 -24.33 3.16
CA ARG A 97 1.11 -23.96 2.15
C ARG A 97 0.57 -22.93 1.17
N ASP A 98 -0.64 -23.14 0.67
CA ASP A 98 -1.27 -22.21 -0.29
C ASP A 98 -1.47 -20.82 0.32
N LEU A 99 -1.91 -20.74 1.58
CA LEU A 99 -2.04 -19.48 2.33
C LEU A 99 -0.70 -18.75 2.45
N ASN A 100 0.37 -19.45 2.82
CA ASN A 100 1.70 -18.85 2.93
C ASN A 100 2.21 -18.34 1.57
N GLN A 101 1.96 -19.07 0.49
CA GLN A 101 2.34 -18.64 -0.86
C GLN A 101 1.58 -17.38 -1.29
N VAL A 102 0.27 -17.33 -1.07
CA VAL A 102 -0.54 -16.15 -1.42
C VAL A 102 -0.15 -14.95 -0.55
N ALA A 103 0.06 -15.15 0.75
CA ALA A 103 0.53 -14.09 1.65
C ALA A 103 1.86 -13.50 1.19
N GLU A 104 2.80 -14.33 0.74
CA GLU A 104 4.08 -13.86 0.23
C GLU A 104 3.92 -13.05 -1.06
N ARG A 105 3.08 -13.50 -1.99
CA ARG A 105 2.78 -12.74 -3.22
C ARG A 105 2.13 -11.39 -2.91
N ILE A 106 1.22 -11.33 -1.94
CA ILE A 106 0.61 -10.07 -1.48
C ILE A 106 1.69 -9.11 -0.97
N ARG A 107 2.63 -9.57 -0.14
CA ARG A 107 3.74 -8.73 0.37
C ARG A 107 4.58 -8.17 -0.77
N GLN A 108 4.93 -9.00 -1.75
CA GLN A 108 5.70 -8.58 -2.92
C GLN A 108 4.95 -7.54 -3.75
N ARG A 109 3.64 -7.71 -3.95
CA ARG A 109 2.81 -6.73 -4.67
C ARG A 109 2.66 -5.42 -3.92
N LEU A 110 2.44 -5.46 -2.61
CA LEU A 110 2.38 -4.24 -1.79
C LEU A 110 3.70 -3.46 -1.86
N ALA A 111 4.85 -4.14 -1.75
CA ALA A 111 6.15 -3.50 -1.87
C ALA A 111 6.35 -2.85 -3.24
N MET A 112 5.99 -3.56 -4.32
CA MET A 112 6.09 -3.05 -5.68
C MET A 112 5.17 -1.85 -5.92
N ASN A 113 3.91 -1.91 -5.46
CA ASN A 113 2.96 -0.80 -5.60
C ASN A 113 3.43 0.43 -4.82
N GLY A 114 3.98 0.23 -3.62
CA GLY A 114 4.62 1.29 -2.83
C GLY A 114 5.77 1.96 -3.58
N GLU A 115 6.67 1.16 -4.17
CA GLU A 115 7.79 1.68 -4.96
C GLU A 115 7.32 2.48 -6.20
N ILE A 116 6.30 2.01 -6.92
CA ILE A 116 5.73 2.74 -8.07
C ILE A 116 5.17 4.09 -7.61
N ALA A 117 4.39 4.10 -6.53
CA ALA A 117 3.80 5.32 -5.98
C ALA A 117 4.85 6.32 -5.51
N GLU A 118 5.90 5.85 -4.81
CA GLU A 118 7.02 6.70 -4.36
C GLU A 118 7.78 7.33 -5.53
N ARG A 119 8.11 6.52 -6.56
CA ARG A 119 8.80 7.01 -7.76
C ARG A 119 7.95 8.04 -8.51
N PHE A 120 6.64 7.81 -8.61
CA PHE A 120 5.73 8.77 -9.23
C PHE A 120 5.70 10.10 -8.46
N ALA A 121 5.51 10.05 -7.13
CA ALA A 121 5.48 11.24 -6.29
C ALA A 121 6.78 12.04 -6.38
N ALA A 122 7.93 11.37 -6.37
CA ALA A 122 9.24 12.00 -6.54
C ALA A 122 9.38 12.71 -7.90
N SER A 123 8.91 12.08 -8.99
CA SER A 123 8.96 12.65 -10.34
C SER A 123 8.12 13.93 -10.48
N VAL A 124 6.89 13.91 -9.95
CA VAL A 124 6.00 15.09 -9.93
C VAL A 124 6.61 16.22 -9.12
N LYS A 125 7.12 15.91 -7.91
CA LYS A 125 7.78 16.90 -7.05
C LYS A 125 8.98 17.56 -7.75
N ASN A 126 9.87 16.77 -8.35
CA ASN A 126 11.03 17.28 -9.07
C ASN A 126 10.63 18.21 -10.24
N SER A 127 9.52 17.87 -10.93
CA SER A 127 8.99 18.70 -12.01
C SER A 127 8.45 20.03 -11.49
N LEU A 128 7.69 20.02 -10.39
CA LEU A 128 7.19 21.24 -9.74
C LEU A 128 8.34 22.11 -9.20
N ASP A 129 9.37 21.51 -8.61
CA ASP A 129 10.55 22.23 -8.13
C ASP A 129 11.35 22.85 -9.28
N LEU A 130 11.42 22.18 -10.43
CA LEU A 130 12.02 22.74 -11.65
C LEU A 130 11.18 23.93 -12.17
N LEU A 131 9.87 23.76 -12.32
CA LEU A 131 8.99 24.82 -12.79
C LEU A 131 9.00 26.04 -11.86
N SER A 132 8.98 25.81 -10.54
CA SER A 132 9.10 26.87 -9.54
C SER A 132 10.43 27.61 -9.64
N ARG A 133 11.54 26.90 -9.85
CA ARG A 133 12.84 27.52 -10.11
C ARG A 133 12.83 28.36 -11.38
N VAL A 134 12.29 27.84 -12.48
CA VAL A 134 12.20 28.57 -13.76
C VAL A 134 11.37 29.84 -13.60
N ILE A 135 10.22 29.78 -12.93
CA ILE A 135 9.36 30.96 -12.70
C ILE A 135 10.09 31.99 -11.83
N ASN A 136 10.70 31.57 -10.73
CA ASN A 136 11.37 32.47 -9.78
C ASN A 136 12.70 33.04 -10.31
N GLN A 137 13.39 32.33 -11.22
CA GLN A 137 14.62 32.80 -11.86
C GLN A 137 14.35 33.59 -13.16
N SER A 138 13.14 33.50 -13.70
CA SER A 138 12.74 34.29 -14.86
C SER A 138 12.51 35.74 -14.43
N ASN A 139 13.37 36.64 -14.91
CA ASN A 139 13.25 38.10 -14.75
C ASN A 139 11.93 38.69 -15.31
N ILE A 140 11.08 37.86 -15.91
CA ILE A 140 9.77 38.23 -16.47
C ILE A 140 8.67 38.19 -15.38
N TYR A 141 8.80 37.32 -14.37
CA TYR A 141 7.77 37.07 -13.37
C TYR A 141 8.21 37.37 -11.93
N GLY A 142 9.40 37.93 -11.74
CA GLY A 142 9.90 38.36 -10.44
C GLY A 142 9.05 39.48 -9.83
N ALA A 143 8.83 39.39 -8.51
CA ALA A 143 8.18 40.38 -7.65
C ALA A 143 8.96 41.71 -7.53
N SER A 144 9.39 42.29 -8.65
CA SER A 144 10.06 43.58 -8.76
C SER A 144 9.58 44.37 -9.99
N GLY A 145 8.28 44.27 -10.29
CA GLY A 145 7.56 45.36 -10.93
C GLY A 145 7.28 46.48 -9.92
N GLY A 146 8.32 47.20 -9.47
CA GLY A 146 8.17 48.18 -8.39
C GLY A 146 9.34 49.15 -8.28
N TYR A 147 9.18 50.29 -8.96
CA TYR A 147 9.92 51.54 -8.82
C TYR A 147 11.40 51.58 -9.26
N GLN A 148 11.56 52.01 -10.51
CA GLN A 148 12.53 53.05 -10.83
C GLN A 148 12.33 54.22 -9.85
N GLN A 149 13.11 54.28 -8.77
CA GLN A 149 13.48 55.58 -8.21
C GLN A 149 14.74 56.02 -8.93
N ARG A 150 14.56 56.83 -9.98
CA ARG A 150 15.57 57.83 -10.33
C ARG A 150 15.43 58.95 -9.29
N PRO A 151 16.44 59.24 -8.46
CA PRO A 151 16.59 60.58 -7.93
C PRO A 151 17.23 61.41 -9.04
N THR A 152 16.41 62.30 -9.59
CA THR A 152 16.80 63.59 -10.16
C THR A 152 18.00 64.21 -9.45
N GLY A 153 18.84 64.88 -10.23
CA GLY A 153 20.15 65.33 -9.81
C GLY A 153 20.15 66.33 -8.67
N SER A 154 21.29 66.38 -8.00
CA SER A 154 21.77 67.55 -7.29
C SER A 154 23.20 67.80 -7.75
N VAL A 155 23.36 68.87 -8.52
CA VAL A 155 24.63 69.50 -8.87
C VAL A 155 25.34 69.89 -7.57
N MET A 156 26.48 69.27 -7.25
CA MET A 156 27.42 69.88 -6.30
C MET A 156 28.23 70.92 -7.07
N ILE A 157 27.94 72.19 -6.78
CA ILE A 157 28.72 73.35 -7.19
C ILE A 157 30.06 73.28 -6.44
N ASN A 158 31.16 73.15 -7.20
CA ASN A 158 32.48 73.52 -6.73
C ASN A 158 32.48 74.98 -6.28
N ARG A 159 32.94 75.25 -5.05
CA ARG A 159 33.51 76.55 -4.73
C ARG A 159 34.70 76.39 -3.81
N GLU A 160 35.86 76.56 -4.43
CA GLU A 160 37.12 76.93 -3.79
C GLU A 160 36.93 78.21 -2.96
N ALA A 161 37.53 78.24 -1.77
CA ALA A 161 38.03 79.41 -1.07
C ALA A 161 39.11 78.95 -0.08
#